data_AF-A0A2E7H1N9-F1
#
_entry.id   AF-A0A2E7H1N9-F1
#
_cell.length_a   1.000
_cell.length_b   1.000
_cell.length_c   1.000
_cell.angle_alpha   90.00
_cell.angle_beta   90.00
_cell.angle_gamma   90.00
#
_symmetry.space_group_name_H-M   'P 1'
#
loop_
_entity.id
_entity.type
_entity.pdbx_description
1 polymer ?
#
loop_
_entity_poly.entity_id
_entity_poly.type
_entity_poly.pdbx_seq_one_letter_code
_entity_poly.pdbx_strand_id
1 'polypeptide(L)'
;MELCPACGIGVDPEWDVCPKCSQALSDEAIAQAGGPKPPQQTFASSLAWYYHTIPFITSISAVIFADSWAKTSGPLAQTFVPPISFILGGFIGLLILYEFAKINGEG
;
A
#
# COMPACT_ATOMS: atom_id res chain seq x y z
N MET A 1 17.78 20.25 -5.33
CA MET A 1 16.79 19.40 -6.00
C MET A 1 15.44 19.79 -5.46
N GLU A 2 14.59 20.32 -6.32
CA GLU A 2 13.21 20.62 -5.95
C GLU A 2 12.36 19.36 -6.09
N LEU A 3 11.44 19.16 -5.16
CA LEU A 3 10.51 18.04 -5.16
C LEU A 3 9.12 18.57 -5.51
N CYS A 4 8.38 17.82 -6.31
CA CYS A 4 6.98 18.14 -6.60
C CYS A 4 6.19 18.11 -5.28
N PRO A 5 5.47 19.20 -4.91
CA PRO A 5 4.73 19.27 -3.65
C PRO A 5 3.57 18.27 -3.57
N ALA A 6 3.08 17.79 -4.73
CA ALA A 6 1.93 16.91 -4.78
C ALA A 6 2.28 15.41 -4.73
N CYS A 7 3.43 14.99 -5.28
CA CYS A 7 3.77 13.57 -5.43
C CYS A 7 5.21 13.18 -5.07
N GLY A 8 6.01 14.15 -4.60
CA GLY A 8 7.32 13.92 -4.00
C GLY A 8 8.43 13.44 -4.96
N ILE A 9 8.25 13.55 -6.27
CA ILE A 9 9.33 13.24 -7.22
C ILE A 9 10.26 14.43 -7.40
N GLY A 10 11.51 14.16 -7.76
CA GLY A 10 12.43 15.20 -8.23
C GLY A 10 11.87 15.86 -9.50
N VAL A 11 11.85 17.18 -9.50
CA VAL A 11 11.41 18.00 -10.63
C VAL A 11 12.53 18.92 -11.08
N ASP A 12 12.53 19.23 -12.38
CA ASP A 12 13.42 20.21 -12.99
C ASP A 12 12.81 21.62 -12.88
N PRO A 13 13.60 22.67 -12.57
CA PRO A 13 13.11 24.05 -12.51
C PRO A 13 12.52 24.57 -13.83
N GLU A 14 12.89 23.98 -14.98
CA GLU A 14 12.35 24.37 -16.30
C GLU A 14 10.97 23.76 -16.59
N TRP A 15 10.46 22.87 -15.74
CA TRP A 15 9.18 22.22 -15.97
C TRP A 15 8.01 23.03 -15.42
N ASP A 16 7.04 23.35 -16.29
CA ASP A 16 5.78 23.97 -15.86
C ASP A 16 4.79 22.98 -15.22
N VAL A 17 4.90 21.68 -15.55
CA VAL A 17 3.97 20.64 -15.12
C VAL A 17 4.72 19.36 -14.73
N CYS A 18 4.37 18.79 -13.58
CA CYS A 18 4.93 17.53 -13.11
C CYS A 18 4.47 16.36 -14.00
N PRO A 19 5.39 15.57 -14.58
CA PRO A 19 5.04 14.48 -15.50
C PRO A 19 4.32 13.30 -14.84
N LYS A 20 4.42 13.16 -13.51
CA LYS A 20 3.79 12.04 -12.77
C LYS A 20 2.36 12.32 -12.34
N CYS A 21 2.07 13.53 -11.88
CA CYS A 21 0.78 13.86 -11.25
C CYS A 21 0.05 15.06 -11.87
N SER A 22 0.64 15.64 -12.93
CA SER A 22 0.12 16.81 -13.64
C SER A 22 -0.05 18.05 -12.74
N GLN A 23 0.66 18.10 -11.62
CA GLN A 23 0.71 19.29 -10.75
C GLN A 23 1.45 20.42 -11.48
N ALA A 24 0.84 21.60 -11.54
CA ALA A 24 1.50 22.82 -11.99
C ALA A 24 2.65 23.19 -11.04
N LEU A 25 3.81 23.52 -11.60
CA LEU A 25 5.05 23.75 -10.85
C LEU A 25 5.48 25.22 -10.86
N SER A 26 5.30 25.92 -11.99
CA SER A 26 5.59 27.36 -12.10
C SER A 26 4.44 28.22 -11.54
N ASP A 27 4.76 29.39 -11.00
CA ASP A 27 3.77 30.32 -10.42
C ASP A 27 2.67 30.69 -11.43
N GLU A 28 3.07 30.85 -12.70
CA GLU A 28 2.19 31.15 -13.83
C GLU A 28 1.23 29.99 -14.11
N ALA A 29 1.75 28.76 -14.18
CA ALA A 29 0.94 27.56 -14.37
C ALA A 29 0.01 27.29 -13.19
N ILE A 30 0.44 27.58 -11.95
CA ILE A 30 -0.39 27.45 -10.74
C ILE A 30 -1.55 28.44 -10.76
N ALA A 31 -1.29 29.70 -11.13
CA ALA A 31 -2.32 30.72 -11.28
C ALA A 31 -3.34 30.34 -12.37
N GLN A 32 -2.87 29.79 -13.49
CA GLN A 32 -3.74 29.35 -14.59
C GLN A 32 -4.56 28.10 -14.25
N ALA A 33 -4.01 27.20 -13.43
CA ALA A 33 -4.69 25.99 -12.97
C ALA A 33 -5.71 26.22 -11.84
N GLY A 34 -5.83 27.46 -11.33
CA GLY A 34 -6.73 27.79 -10.22
C GLY A 34 -6.19 27.43 -8.84
N GLY A 35 -4.86 27.28 -8.70
CA GLY A 35 -4.17 26.98 -7.45
C GLY A 35 -3.48 25.60 -7.43
N PRO A 36 -2.72 25.30 -6.36
CA PRO A 36 -2.02 24.02 -6.22
C PRO A 36 -3.03 22.88 -5.99
N LYS A 37 -2.83 21.73 -6.66
CA LYS A 37 -3.62 20.53 -6.40
C LYS A 37 -3.26 20.01 -5.01
N PRO A 38 -4.23 19.52 -4.22
CA PRO A 38 -3.91 18.87 -2.96
C PRO A 38 -2.96 17.69 -3.20
N PRO A 39 -2.02 17.42 -2.28
CA PRO A 39 -1.08 16.32 -2.41
C PRO A 39 -1.84 15.01 -2.57
N GLN A 40 -1.43 14.22 -3.57
CA GLN A 40 -2.07 12.95 -3.85
C GLN A 40 -1.57 11.93 -2.83
N GLN A 41 -2.35 11.75 -1.76
CA GLN A 41 -2.12 10.75 -0.73
C GLN A 41 -2.18 9.37 -1.41
N THR A 42 -1.04 8.70 -1.55
CA THR A 42 -1.06 7.27 -1.89
C THR A 42 -1.55 6.51 -0.67
N PHE A 43 -2.40 5.50 -0.87
CA PHE A 43 -2.98 4.65 0.19
C PHE A 43 -1.96 4.19 1.25
N ALA A 44 -0.73 3.87 0.83
CA ALA A 44 0.34 3.42 1.72
C ALA A 44 0.95 4.54 2.60
N SER A 45 0.76 5.81 2.23
CA SER A 45 1.32 6.98 2.91
C SER A 45 0.34 7.66 3.86
N SER A 46 -0.97 7.47 3.67
CA SER A 46 -2.01 7.96 4.58
C SER A 46 -2.15 7.06 5.82
N LEU A 47 -1.94 5.75 5.67
CA LEU A 47 -2.14 4.79 6.74
C LEU A 47 -1.01 4.80 7.78
N ALA A 48 -1.35 4.80 9.07
CA ALA A 48 -0.36 4.67 10.13
C ALA A 48 0.48 3.39 9.97
N TRP A 49 1.80 3.50 10.17
CA TRP A 49 2.76 2.45 9.80
C TRP A 49 2.43 1.08 10.43
N TYR A 50 1.91 1.05 11.66
CA TYR A 50 1.57 -0.19 12.35
C TYR A 50 0.49 -1.01 11.63
N TYR A 51 -0.38 -0.41 10.80
CA TYR A 51 -1.35 -1.18 10.03
C TYR A 51 -0.69 -2.06 8.96
N HIS A 52 0.52 -1.71 8.51
CA HIS A 52 1.29 -2.54 7.56
C HIS A 52 1.74 -3.87 8.17
N THR A 53 1.62 -4.06 9.50
CA THR A 53 1.89 -5.36 10.12
C THR A 53 0.75 -6.35 9.94
N ILE A 54 -0.46 -5.92 9.55
CA ILE A 54 -1.64 -6.79 9.40
C ILE A 54 -1.36 -7.98 8.48
N PRO A 55 -0.88 -7.81 7.22
CA PRO A 55 -0.60 -8.92 6.31
C PRO A 55 0.41 -9.94 6.86
N PHE A 56 1.37 -9.48 7.65
CA PHE A 56 2.38 -10.35 8.25
C PHE A 56 1.79 -11.17 9.39
N ILE A 57 1.03 -10.54 10.28
CA ILE A 57 0.40 -11.21 11.43
C ILE A 57 -0.61 -12.25 10.93
N THR A 58 -1.44 -11.90 9.93
CA THR A 58 -2.43 -12.83 9.37
C THR A 58 -1.76 -13.99 8.65
N SER A 59 -0.69 -13.75 7.90
CA SER A 59 0.08 -14.79 7.22
C SER A 59 0.75 -15.77 8.19
N ILE A 60 1.44 -15.25 9.22
CA ILE A 60 2.08 -16.08 10.26
C ILE A 60 1.03 -16.91 11.00
N SER A 61 -0.09 -16.28 11.38
CA SER A 61 -1.18 -16.98 12.07
C SER A 61 -1.74 -18.10 11.20
N ALA A 62 -1.99 -17.85 9.91
CA ALA A 62 -2.47 -18.86 8.97
C ALA A 62 -1.53 -20.06 8.88
N VAL A 63 -0.21 -19.82 8.81
CA VAL A 63 0.79 -20.91 8.79
C VAL A 63 0.78 -21.73 10.07
N ILE A 64 0.69 -21.10 11.24
CA ILE A 64 0.67 -21.83 12.52
C ILE A 64 -0.54 -22.76 12.60
N PHE A 65 -1.73 -22.27 12.24
CA PHE A 65 -2.94 -23.10 12.21
C PHE A 65 -2.85 -24.22 11.16
N ALA A 66 -2.36 -23.89 9.96
CA ALA A 66 -2.21 -24.82 8.86
C ALA A 66 -1.19 -25.93 9.16
N ASP A 67 -0.05 -25.58 9.77
CA ASP A 67 0.97 -26.54 10.22
C ASP A 67 0.42 -27.46 11.31
N SER A 68 -0.29 -26.89 12.30
CA SER A 68 -0.92 -27.68 13.36
C SER A 68 -1.92 -28.69 12.81
N TRP A 69 -2.68 -28.31 11.78
CA TRP A 69 -3.63 -29.19 11.11
C TRP A 69 -2.96 -30.20 10.16
N ALA A 70 -1.91 -29.78 9.45
CA ALA A 70 -1.22 -30.63 8.49
C ALA A 70 -0.44 -31.78 9.16
N LYS A 71 -0.03 -31.62 10.43
CA LYS A 71 0.62 -32.69 11.23
C LYS A 71 -0.17 -33.99 11.29
N THR A 72 -1.50 -33.93 11.27
CA THR A 72 -2.38 -35.11 11.28
C THR A 72 -2.72 -35.61 9.88
N SER A 73 -2.15 -35.00 8.84
CA SER A 73 -2.44 -35.28 7.43
C SER A 73 -1.27 -36.03 6.76
N GLY A 74 -1.49 -36.49 5.51
CA GLY A 74 -0.46 -37.19 4.74
C GLY A 74 0.72 -36.31 4.31
N PRO A 75 1.81 -36.90 3.79
CA PRO A 75 3.06 -36.19 3.46
C PRO A 75 2.89 -35.04 2.47
N LEU A 76 1.97 -35.20 1.52
CA LEU A 76 1.65 -34.19 0.53
C LEU A 76 1.02 -32.94 1.17
N ALA A 77 0.11 -33.13 2.13
CA ALA A 77 -0.50 -32.02 2.86
C ALA A 77 0.54 -31.28 3.72
N GLN A 78 1.42 -32.00 4.42
CA GLN A 78 2.51 -31.39 5.20
C GLN A 78 3.45 -30.53 4.35
N THR A 79 3.59 -30.86 3.07
CA THR A 79 4.49 -30.13 2.16
C THR A 79 3.83 -28.87 1.59
N PHE A 80 2.57 -28.96 1.15
CA PHE A 80 1.92 -27.87 0.42
C PHE A 80 1.04 -26.96 1.27
N VAL A 81 0.43 -27.48 2.33
CA VAL A 81 -0.54 -26.72 3.12
C VAL A 81 0.11 -25.50 3.82
N PRO A 82 1.29 -25.61 4.47
CA PRO A 82 1.95 -24.45 5.06
C PRO A 82 2.27 -23.32 4.05
N PRO A 83 2.96 -23.54 2.92
CA PRO A 83 3.25 -22.45 1.97
C PRO A 83 1.99 -21.87 1.30
N ILE A 84 0.98 -22.69 1.00
CA ILE A 84 -0.30 -22.19 0.47
C ILE A 84 -0.99 -21.29 1.49
N SER A 85 -1.02 -21.71 2.76
CA SER A 85 -1.63 -20.93 3.84
C SER A 85 -0.91 -19.59 4.10
N PHE A 86 0.41 -19.54 3.90
CA PHE A 86 1.19 -18.30 3.99
C PHE A 86 0.73 -17.26 2.96
N ILE A 87 0.59 -17.68 1.69
CA ILE A 87 0.15 -16.82 0.59
C ILE A 87 -1.30 -16.35 0.82
N LEU A 88 -2.20 -17.29 1.13
CA LEU A 88 -3.61 -16.97 1.39
C LEU A 88 -3.78 -16.07 2.62
N GLY A 89 -3.06 -16.33 3.71
CA GLY A 89 -3.10 -15.50 4.91
C GLY A 89 -2.57 -14.09 4.68
N GLY A 90 -1.53 -13.93 3.86
CA GLY A 90 -1.05 -12.61 3.45
C GLY A 90 -2.07 -11.85 2.60
N PHE A 91 -2.71 -12.53 1.64
CA PHE A 91 -3.75 -11.94 0.80
C PHE A 91 -4.99 -11.51 1.62
N ILE A 92 -5.45 -12.35 2.55
CA ILE A 92 -6.54 -12.00 3.47
C ILE A 92 -6.16 -10.78 4.32
N GLY A 93 -4.91 -10.69 4.78
CA GLY A 93 -4.45 -9.52 5.52
C GLY A 93 -4.47 -8.23 4.72
N LEU A 94 -4.21 -8.28 3.41
CA LEU A 94 -4.37 -7.13 2.51
C LEU A 94 -5.84 -6.73 2.37
N LEU A 95 -6.77 -7.69 2.29
CA LEU A 95 -8.20 -7.38 2.27
C LEU A 95 -8.68 -6.74 3.57
N ILE A 96 -8.18 -7.22 4.71
CA ILE A 96 -8.46 -6.62 6.03
C ILE A 96 -7.93 -5.18 6.08
N LEU A 97 -6.69 -4.96 5.62
CA LEU A 97 -6.09 -3.64 5.54
C LEU A 97 -6.92 -2.68 4.69
N TYR A 98 -7.41 -3.15 3.54
CA TYR A 98 -8.28 -2.39 2.66
C TYR A 98 -9.58 -1.96 3.35
N GLU A 99 -10.25 -2.86 4.07
CA GLU A 99 -11.49 -2.50 4.77
C GLU A 99 -11.23 -1.53 5.92
N PHE A 100 -10.12 -1.66 6.65
CA PHE A 100 -9.73 -0.68 7.69
C PHE A 100 -9.52 0.72 7.10
N ALA A 101 -8.77 0.81 6.00
CA ALA A 101 -8.52 2.08 5.35
C ALA A 101 -9.80 2.73 4.83
N LYS A 102 -10.70 1.92 4.27
CA LYS A 102 -12.02 2.38 3.83
C LYS A 102 -12.86 2.92 4.99
N ILE A 103 -12.88 2.25 6.15
CA ILE A 103 -13.60 2.71 7.34
C ILE A 103 -13.02 4.04 7.87
N ASN A 104 -11.71 4.21 7.80
CA ASN A 104 -11.02 5.42 8.25
C ASN A 104 -11.08 6.59 7.26
N GLY A 105 -11.70 6.41 6.08
CA GLY A 105 -11.78 7.44 5.04
C GLY A 105 -10.46 7.65 4.28
N GLU A 106 -9.57 6.64 4.31
CA GLU A 106 -8.23 6.64 3.71
C GLU A 106 -8.16 5.80 2.41
N GLY A 107 -9.30 5.23 1.97
CA GLY A 107 -9.43 4.29 0.85
C GLY A 107 -10.19 4.83 -0.36
#